data_AF-A0A936EHQ1-F1
#
_entry.id   AF-A0A936EHQ1-F1
#
_cell.length_a   1.000
_cell.length_b   1.000
_cell.length_c   1.000
_cell.angle_alpha   90.00
_cell.angle_beta   90.00
_cell.angle_gamma   90.00
#
_symmetry.space_group_name_H-M   'P 1'
#
loop_
_entity.id
_entity.type
_entity.pdbx_description
1 polymer ?
#
loop_
_entity_poly.entity_id
_entity_poly.type
_entity_poly.pdbx_seq_one_letter_code
_entity_poly.pdbx_strand_id
1 'polypeptide(L)'
;MRRTLFWLHLVAGLIAGLVIAMLCFTGVVLAFEKQIIAFVGRETATASVPADPVRLSLDELASRARAAQPEARLTAITVRPDPAAAVTFAFGRETTLLADPSTGELRPPGAARTRAFMHFMTNLHRTLSLRAETTRPVGKAITGAANVAFLVLALTGLYLWWPRSWSWRGLKAIATLNLRLRGKARDWNWHNTLGLWSAPVLIILTLTALPISYRWANNLLYTLTGSAPPAQSSGPGAQPPGPAVPQPLPSARPLPLEALLAAARAAAPGWTEITLRLGGGREAGPRREPGATGPRRQSSDAVATPPNAAASPSTTASPSASAADSPRPRGPEAMAVAIRTADQSPRFATTTLHLDPFTGAVLRTDTFAGQSAGRRLRSWSRYLHTGEALGWPGQLVAAIASAAALFLVWTGFALSWRRFFRR
;
A
#
# COMPACT_ATOMS: atom_id res chain seq x y z
N MET A 1 29.02 11.26 25.10
CA MET A 1 27.67 11.38 24.47
C MET A 1 27.72 12.05 23.10
N ARG A 2 27.63 13.39 22.96
CA ARG A 2 27.55 14.06 21.61
C ARG A 2 28.62 13.67 20.59
N ARG A 3 29.91 13.56 20.99
CA ARG A 3 31.00 13.12 20.10
C ARG A 3 30.74 11.71 19.55
N THR A 4 30.29 10.79 20.39
CA THR A 4 29.92 9.41 20.02
C THR A 4 28.75 9.41 19.04
N LEU A 5 27.68 10.16 19.34
CA LEU A 5 26.51 10.29 18.46
C LEU A 5 26.85 10.89 17.08
N PHE A 6 27.77 11.86 17.02
CA PHE A 6 28.27 12.39 15.75
C PHE A 6 28.96 11.31 14.90
N TRP A 7 29.82 10.48 15.49
CA TRP A 7 30.48 9.39 14.76
C TRP A 7 29.50 8.30 14.33
N LEU A 8 28.55 7.91 15.18
CA LEU A 8 27.49 6.97 14.82
C LEU A 8 26.62 7.50 13.69
N HIS A 9 26.21 8.77 13.75
CA HIS A 9 25.45 9.44 12.69
C HIS A 9 26.24 9.50 11.37
N LEU A 10 27.53 9.85 11.42
CA LEU A 10 28.39 9.88 10.24
C LEU A 10 28.54 8.49 9.60
N VAL A 11 28.82 7.46 10.40
CA VAL A 11 29.02 6.08 9.89
C VAL A 11 27.71 5.51 9.35
N ALA A 12 26.59 5.65 10.08
CA ALA A 12 25.28 5.21 9.60
C ALA A 12 24.84 5.96 8.33
N GLY A 13 25.14 7.26 8.24
CA GLY A 13 24.86 8.08 7.06
C GLY A 13 25.67 7.67 5.83
N LEU A 14 26.93 7.26 6.00
CA LEU A 14 27.75 6.74 4.90
C LEU A 14 27.31 5.34 4.45
N ILE A 15 26.97 4.44 5.38
CA ILE A 15 26.54 3.07 5.06
C ILE A 15 25.16 3.04 4.41
N ALA A 16 24.18 3.74 5.00
CA ALA A 16 22.79 3.72 4.51
C ALA A 16 22.51 4.77 3.42
N GLY A 17 23.39 5.77 3.26
CA GLY A 17 23.13 6.97 2.46
C GLY A 17 22.69 6.70 1.01
N LEU A 18 23.31 5.75 0.32
CA LEU A 18 22.93 5.40 -1.06
C LEU A 18 21.50 4.84 -1.16
N VAL A 19 21.13 3.96 -0.23
CA VAL A 19 19.77 3.38 -0.18
C VAL A 19 18.76 4.44 0.26
N ILE A 20 19.11 5.30 1.20
CA ILE A 20 18.28 6.44 1.63
C ILE A 20 18.05 7.42 0.46
N ALA A 21 19.09 7.74 -0.33
CA ALA A 21 18.95 8.58 -1.52
C ALA A 21 18.01 7.93 -2.55
N MET A 22 18.16 6.63 -2.81
CA MET A 22 17.23 5.89 -3.68
C MET A 22 15.79 5.92 -3.15
N LEU A 23 15.58 5.73 -1.84
CA LEU A 23 14.25 5.80 -1.20
C LEU A 23 13.64 7.19 -1.33
N CYS A 24 14.43 8.24 -1.10
CA CYS A 24 13.97 9.63 -1.21
C CYS A 24 13.64 10.01 -2.65
N PHE A 25 14.50 9.66 -3.62
CA PHE A 25 14.27 9.94 -5.04
C PHE A 25 13.00 9.25 -5.56
N THR A 26 12.88 7.94 -5.32
CA THR A 26 11.67 7.20 -5.68
C THR A 26 10.44 7.70 -4.93
N GLY A 27 10.59 8.13 -3.67
CA GLY A 27 9.53 8.76 -2.89
C GLY A 27 9.00 10.05 -3.50
N VAL A 28 9.87 10.94 -4.00
CA VAL A 28 9.47 12.17 -4.72
C VAL A 28 8.66 11.83 -5.98
N VAL A 29 9.10 10.85 -6.77
CA VAL A 29 8.41 10.43 -8.00
C VAL A 29 7.05 9.81 -7.69
N LEU A 30 6.99 8.90 -6.71
CA LEU A 30 5.77 8.18 -6.34
C LEU A 30 4.75 9.06 -5.60
N ALA A 31 5.19 10.13 -4.91
CA ALA A 31 4.30 11.08 -4.26
C ALA A 31 3.28 11.72 -5.23
N PHE A 32 3.59 11.77 -6.54
CA PHE A 32 2.72 12.32 -7.58
C PHE A 32 2.28 11.27 -8.63
N GLU A 33 2.40 9.97 -8.34
CA GLU A 33 2.07 8.88 -9.28
C GLU A 33 0.69 9.08 -9.93
N LYS A 34 -0.34 9.35 -9.13
CA LYS A 34 -1.72 9.53 -9.61
C LYS A 34 -1.85 10.74 -10.54
N GLN A 35 -1.24 11.87 -10.17
CA GLN A 35 -1.25 13.10 -10.96
C GLN A 35 -0.54 12.90 -12.31
N ILE A 36 0.63 12.26 -12.31
CA ILE A 36 1.41 12.00 -13.52
C ILE A 36 0.66 11.02 -14.45
N ILE A 37 0.09 9.95 -13.91
CA ILE A 37 -0.73 8.99 -14.68
C ILE A 37 -1.99 9.66 -15.24
N ALA A 38 -2.68 10.50 -14.45
CA ALA A 38 -3.87 11.22 -14.92
C ALA A 38 -3.54 12.22 -16.02
N PHE A 39 -2.43 12.96 -15.88
CA PHE A 39 -1.97 13.93 -16.88
C PHE A 39 -1.61 13.25 -18.22
N VAL A 40 -0.81 12.18 -18.20
CA VAL A 40 -0.43 11.45 -19.42
C VAL A 40 -1.59 10.62 -19.98
N GLY A 41 -2.52 10.16 -19.12
CA GLY A 41 -3.66 9.35 -19.50
C GLY A 41 -4.89 10.13 -19.97
N ARG A 42 -4.88 11.47 -19.91
CA ARG A 42 -6.06 12.31 -20.16
C ARG A 42 -6.75 12.04 -21.50
N GLU A 43 -5.96 11.95 -22.58
CA GLU A 43 -6.43 11.77 -23.97
C GLU A 43 -7.06 10.39 -24.22
N THR A 44 -6.75 9.40 -23.37
CA THR A 44 -7.33 8.04 -23.41
C THR A 44 -8.37 7.82 -22.32
N ALA A 45 -8.58 8.80 -21.44
CA ALA A 45 -9.61 8.78 -20.40
C ALA A 45 -10.92 9.43 -20.88
N THR A 46 -10.83 10.47 -21.70
CA THR A 46 -11.96 11.03 -22.45
C THR A 46 -12.42 10.05 -23.53
N ALA A 47 -13.67 9.63 -23.46
CA ALA A 47 -14.37 9.06 -24.61
C ALA A 47 -14.87 10.20 -25.50
N SER A 48 -14.79 10.04 -26.82
CA SER A 48 -15.42 10.94 -27.80
C SER A 48 -16.89 10.57 -27.94
N VAL A 49 -17.71 11.00 -26.97
CA VAL A 49 -19.11 10.60 -26.85
C VAL A 49 -20.01 11.60 -27.60
N PRO A 50 -20.93 11.16 -28.48
CA PRO A 50 -22.00 12.01 -29.04
C PRO A 50 -22.88 12.64 -27.95
N ALA A 51 -23.63 13.68 -28.28
CA ALA A 51 -24.37 14.46 -27.27
C ALA A 51 -25.45 13.66 -26.49
N ASP A 52 -25.98 12.56 -27.05
CA ASP A 52 -27.01 11.74 -26.40
C ASP A 52 -26.97 10.25 -26.87
N PRO A 53 -26.09 9.40 -26.30
CA PRO A 53 -26.06 7.98 -26.60
C PRO A 53 -26.72 7.16 -25.49
N VAL A 54 -27.57 6.22 -25.89
CA VAL A 54 -28.07 5.14 -25.02
C VAL A 54 -26.88 4.40 -24.42
N ARG A 55 -26.71 4.49 -23.09
CA ARG A 55 -25.67 3.74 -22.38
C ARG A 55 -25.99 2.24 -22.39
N LEU A 56 -24.97 1.43 -22.64
CA LEU A 56 -25.06 -0.01 -22.44
C LEU A 56 -25.16 -0.34 -20.94
N SER A 57 -25.91 -1.38 -20.61
CA SER A 57 -26.04 -1.84 -19.22
C SER A 57 -24.70 -2.32 -18.65
N LEU A 58 -24.50 -2.19 -17.34
CA LEU A 58 -23.27 -2.69 -16.71
C LEU A 58 -23.06 -4.19 -16.92
N ASP A 59 -24.15 -4.96 -17.00
CA ASP A 59 -24.15 -6.39 -17.30
C ASP A 59 -23.64 -6.72 -18.71
N GLU A 60 -24.01 -5.92 -19.71
CA GLU A 60 -23.51 -6.07 -21.07
C GLU A 60 -22.04 -5.66 -21.20
N LEU A 61 -21.64 -4.55 -20.55
CA LEU A 61 -20.23 -4.16 -20.51
C LEU A 61 -19.39 -5.23 -19.78
N ALA A 62 -19.93 -5.84 -18.73
CA ALA A 62 -19.27 -6.93 -18.00
C ALA A 62 -19.20 -8.23 -18.82
N SER A 63 -20.19 -8.56 -19.64
CA SER A 63 -20.16 -9.75 -20.50
C SER A 63 -19.11 -9.59 -21.61
N ARG A 64 -19.08 -8.43 -22.28
CA ARG A 64 -18.03 -8.08 -23.26
C ARG A 64 -16.64 -8.11 -22.62
N ALA A 65 -16.48 -7.53 -21.42
CA ALA A 65 -15.19 -7.53 -20.72
C ALA A 65 -14.70 -8.95 -20.37
N ARG A 66 -15.61 -9.86 -19.96
CA ARG A 66 -15.27 -11.28 -19.73
C ARG A 66 -14.91 -11.99 -21.03
N ALA A 67 -15.63 -11.75 -22.12
CA ALA A 67 -15.32 -12.34 -23.43
C ALA A 67 -13.94 -11.91 -23.97
N ALA A 68 -13.49 -10.69 -23.67
CA ALA A 68 -12.16 -10.19 -24.03
C ALA A 68 -11.02 -10.71 -23.12
N GLN A 69 -11.34 -11.33 -21.99
CA GLN A 69 -10.37 -11.87 -21.02
C GLN A 69 -10.89 -13.20 -20.41
N PRO A 70 -11.12 -14.26 -21.22
CA PRO A 70 -11.79 -15.48 -20.76
C PRO A 70 -10.99 -16.23 -19.67
N GLU A 71 -9.67 -16.22 -19.76
CA GLU A 71 -8.75 -16.84 -18.80
C GLU A 71 -8.64 -16.09 -17.46
N ALA A 72 -9.10 -14.83 -17.40
CA ALA A 72 -8.93 -13.98 -16.23
C ALA A 72 -10.27 -13.74 -15.52
N ARG A 73 -10.32 -14.04 -14.22
CA ARG A 73 -11.52 -13.76 -13.42
C ARG A 73 -11.70 -12.25 -13.24
N LEU A 74 -12.85 -11.71 -13.69
CA LEU A 74 -13.27 -10.36 -13.36
C LEU A 74 -13.49 -10.25 -11.84
N THR A 75 -12.76 -9.35 -11.18
CA THR A 75 -12.74 -9.21 -9.71
C THR A 75 -13.43 -7.96 -9.20
N ALA A 76 -13.43 -6.87 -9.97
CA ALA A 76 -14.14 -5.65 -9.60
C ALA A 76 -14.53 -4.83 -10.83
N ILE A 77 -15.58 -4.01 -10.68
CA ILE A 77 -15.99 -3.00 -11.65
C ILE A 77 -16.08 -1.65 -10.93
N THR A 78 -15.40 -0.64 -11.45
CA THR A 78 -15.41 0.73 -10.92
C THR A 78 -16.13 1.68 -11.87
N VAL A 79 -17.11 2.40 -11.33
CA VAL A 79 -17.95 3.39 -12.01
C VAL A 79 -17.73 4.76 -11.38
N ARG A 80 -17.78 5.81 -12.21
CA ARG A 80 -17.67 7.23 -11.85
C ARG A 80 -18.98 7.96 -12.23
N PRO A 81 -19.31 9.10 -11.59
CA PRO A 81 -20.60 9.78 -11.79
C PRO A 81 -20.75 10.42 -13.18
N ASP A 82 -19.65 10.79 -13.82
CA ASP A 82 -19.62 11.34 -15.17
C ASP A 82 -20.18 10.34 -16.21
N PRO A 83 -21.25 10.70 -16.97
CA PRO A 83 -21.83 9.87 -18.03
C PRO A 83 -20.87 9.52 -19.17
N ALA A 84 -19.84 10.32 -19.43
CA ALA A 84 -18.82 10.05 -20.46
C ALA A 84 -17.60 9.28 -19.90
N ALA A 85 -17.47 9.13 -18.59
CA ALA A 85 -16.32 8.46 -17.99
C ALA A 85 -16.35 6.93 -18.23
N ALA A 86 -15.26 6.43 -18.81
CA ALA A 86 -15.06 4.99 -19.03
C ALA A 86 -15.20 4.17 -17.73
N VAL A 87 -15.90 3.04 -17.83
CA VAL A 87 -16.09 2.04 -16.76
C VAL A 87 -14.85 1.16 -16.67
N THR A 88 -14.34 0.92 -15.47
CA THR A 88 -13.07 0.20 -15.26
C THR A 88 -13.30 -1.22 -14.77
N PHE A 89 -12.81 -2.22 -15.50
CA PHE A 89 -12.93 -3.65 -15.21
C PHE A 89 -11.59 -4.20 -14.73
N ALA A 90 -11.51 -4.68 -13.50
CA ALA A 90 -10.28 -5.18 -12.89
C ALA A 90 -10.23 -6.72 -12.86
N PHE A 91 -9.18 -7.29 -13.46
CA PHE A 91 -8.95 -8.72 -13.59
C PHE A 91 -7.75 -9.12 -12.72
N GLY A 92 -8.02 -9.56 -11.49
CA GLY A 92 -6.98 -9.86 -10.51
C GLY A 92 -6.26 -8.60 -10.00
N ARG A 93 -4.92 -8.60 -10.06
CA ARG A 93 -4.07 -7.52 -9.50
C ARG A 93 -3.38 -6.62 -10.52
N GLU A 94 -3.18 -7.10 -11.75
CA GLU A 94 -2.31 -6.45 -12.73
C GLU A 94 -3.03 -6.11 -14.03
N THR A 95 -4.08 -6.86 -14.40
CA THR A 95 -4.87 -6.62 -15.61
C THR A 95 -6.07 -5.74 -15.31
N THR A 96 -6.29 -4.75 -16.15
CA THR A 96 -7.44 -3.84 -16.08
C THR A 96 -7.82 -3.43 -17.50
N LEU A 97 -9.11 -3.31 -17.78
CA LEU A 97 -9.65 -2.77 -19.04
C LEU A 97 -10.57 -1.58 -18.74
N LEU A 98 -10.66 -0.64 -19.68
CA LEU A 98 -11.61 0.45 -19.69
C LEU A 98 -12.64 0.15 -20.78
N ALA A 99 -13.93 0.18 -20.44
CA ALA A 99 -15.00 0.15 -21.42
C ALA A 99 -15.55 1.56 -21.65
N ASP A 100 -15.76 1.90 -22.92
CA ASP A 100 -16.62 3.00 -23.30
C ASP A 100 -18.08 2.68 -22.89
N PRO A 101 -18.79 3.55 -22.16
CA PRO A 101 -20.13 3.27 -21.68
C PRO A 101 -21.22 3.35 -22.77
N SER A 102 -20.91 3.92 -23.94
CA SER A 102 -21.83 4.08 -25.07
C SER A 102 -21.61 3.04 -26.17
N THR A 103 -20.35 2.81 -26.58
CA THR A 103 -20.05 1.83 -27.65
C THR A 103 -19.81 0.42 -27.11
N GLY A 104 -19.40 0.31 -25.84
CA GLY A 104 -18.89 -0.92 -25.26
C GLY A 104 -17.54 -1.37 -25.83
N GLU A 105 -16.80 -0.47 -26.48
CA GLU A 105 -15.41 -0.71 -26.90
C GLU A 105 -14.52 -0.88 -25.67
N LEU A 106 -13.65 -1.89 -25.69
CA LEU A 106 -12.73 -2.22 -24.61
C LEU A 106 -11.30 -1.80 -24.98
N ARG A 107 -10.71 -0.93 -24.16
CA ARG A 107 -9.34 -0.44 -24.34
C ARG A 107 -8.50 -0.63 -23.07
N PRO A 108 -7.18 -0.87 -23.18
CA PRO A 108 -6.30 -0.87 -22.02
C PRO A 108 -6.24 0.53 -21.38
N PRO A 109 -5.92 0.63 -20.07
CA PRO A 109 -5.73 1.91 -19.42
C PRO A 109 -4.64 2.77 -20.08
N GLY A 110 -4.95 4.05 -20.24
CA GLY A 110 -4.01 5.07 -20.70
C GLY A 110 -2.70 5.12 -19.90
N ALA A 111 -1.67 5.68 -20.54
CA ALA A 111 -0.33 5.87 -19.98
C ALA A 111 0.39 4.55 -19.58
N ALA A 112 0.22 3.48 -20.36
CA ALA A 112 0.80 2.15 -20.07
C ALA A 112 2.31 2.17 -19.77
N ARG A 113 3.12 2.88 -20.57
CA ARG A 113 4.58 3.05 -20.33
C ARG A 113 4.85 3.74 -18.98
N THR A 114 4.09 4.79 -18.66
CA THR A 114 4.17 5.53 -17.40
C THR A 114 3.78 4.64 -16.21
N ARG A 115 2.73 3.83 -16.32
CA ARG A 115 2.33 2.86 -15.28
C ARG A 115 3.42 1.81 -15.05
N ALA A 116 4.02 1.28 -16.12
CA ALA A 116 5.15 0.34 -16.01
C ALA A 116 6.36 0.99 -15.30
N PHE A 117 6.67 2.24 -15.62
CA PHE A 117 7.71 3.02 -14.93
C PHE A 117 7.39 3.27 -13.44
N MET A 118 6.15 3.65 -13.10
CA MET A 118 5.73 3.85 -11.70
C MET A 118 5.73 2.54 -10.91
N HIS A 119 5.37 1.42 -11.54
CA HIS A 119 5.51 0.09 -10.95
C HIS A 119 6.98 -0.29 -10.73
N PHE A 120 7.88 0.03 -11.66
CA PHE A 120 9.32 -0.13 -11.47
C PHE A 120 9.85 0.74 -10.31
N MET A 121 9.49 2.03 -10.26
CA MET A 121 9.83 2.92 -9.13
C MET A 121 9.30 2.38 -7.79
N THR A 122 8.08 1.84 -7.76
CA THR A 122 7.49 1.21 -6.57
C THR A 122 8.27 -0.03 -6.13
N ASN A 123 8.71 -0.87 -7.07
CA ASN A 123 9.51 -2.06 -6.76
C ASN A 123 10.93 -1.67 -6.31
N LEU A 124 11.51 -0.63 -6.89
CA LEU A 124 12.79 -0.06 -6.45
C LEU A 124 12.69 0.47 -5.01
N HIS A 125 11.68 1.29 -4.71
CA HIS A 125 11.41 1.84 -3.37
C HIS A 125 11.16 0.75 -2.31
N ARG A 126 10.44 -0.33 -2.66
CA ARG A 126 10.00 -1.33 -1.68
C ARG A 126 10.95 -2.51 -1.54
N THR A 127 11.59 -2.97 -2.61
CA THR A 127 12.38 -4.22 -2.63
C THR A 127 13.65 -4.12 -3.48
N LEU A 128 14.17 -2.91 -3.76
CA LEU A 128 15.32 -2.68 -4.64
C LEU A 128 15.15 -3.28 -6.05
N SER A 129 13.91 -3.37 -6.52
CA SER A 129 13.52 -4.07 -7.75
C SER A 129 13.89 -5.56 -7.80
N LEU A 130 14.23 -6.17 -6.67
CA LEU A 130 14.35 -7.62 -6.54
C LEU A 130 12.94 -8.24 -6.55
N ARG A 131 12.64 -8.96 -7.64
CA ARG A 131 11.32 -9.54 -7.95
C ARG A 131 11.22 -11.04 -7.70
N ALA A 132 12.33 -11.78 -7.83
CA ALA A 132 12.35 -13.22 -7.59
C ALA A 132 12.01 -13.54 -6.14
N GLU A 133 11.25 -14.61 -5.89
CA GLU A 133 10.71 -14.93 -4.57
C GLU A 133 11.80 -15.18 -3.52
N THR A 134 12.97 -15.67 -3.94
CA THR A 134 14.16 -15.88 -3.12
C THR A 134 14.87 -14.57 -2.72
N THR A 135 14.94 -13.57 -3.61
CA THR A 135 15.72 -12.33 -3.38
C THR A 135 14.87 -11.16 -2.90
N ARG A 136 13.56 -11.18 -3.18
CA ARG A 136 12.60 -10.15 -2.76
C ARG A 136 12.53 -9.92 -1.23
N PRO A 137 12.64 -10.95 -0.36
CA PRO A 137 12.73 -10.75 1.10
C PRO A 137 13.98 -9.95 1.50
N VAL A 138 15.12 -10.21 0.85
CA VAL A 138 16.40 -9.50 1.09
C VAL A 138 16.28 -8.03 0.71
N GLY A 139 15.75 -7.74 -0.48
CA GLY A 139 15.50 -6.36 -0.92
C GLY A 139 14.58 -5.60 0.04
N LYS A 140 13.53 -6.26 0.54
CA LYS A 140 12.63 -5.69 1.56
C LYS A 140 13.32 -5.48 2.92
N ALA A 141 14.23 -6.36 3.31
CA ALA A 141 14.99 -6.23 4.54
C ALA A 141 15.95 -5.02 4.47
N ILE A 142 16.62 -4.82 3.33
CA ILE A 142 17.55 -3.69 3.11
C ILE A 142 16.79 -2.35 3.11
N THR A 143 15.69 -2.22 2.37
CA THR A 143 14.88 -0.99 2.37
C THR A 143 14.27 -0.70 3.74
N GLY A 144 13.82 -1.74 4.46
CA GLY A 144 13.35 -1.62 5.84
C GLY A 144 14.44 -1.14 6.80
N ALA A 145 15.64 -1.74 6.73
CA ALA A 145 16.78 -1.37 7.58
C ALA A 145 17.26 0.05 7.28
N ALA A 146 17.29 0.45 6.00
CA ALA A 146 17.57 1.82 5.60
C ALA A 146 16.54 2.81 6.13
N ASN A 147 15.25 2.46 6.19
CA ASN A 147 14.22 3.30 6.82
C ASN A 147 14.44 3.47 8.34
N VAL A 148 14.79 2.40 9.05
CA VAL A 148 15.12 2.47 10.49
C VAL A 148 16.37 3.32 10.72
N ALA A 149 17.42 3.11 9.93
CA ALA A 149 18.63 3.93 9.97
C ALA A 149 18.32 5.40 9.66
N PHE A 150 17.45 5.69 8.70
CA PHE A 150 17.05 7.05 8.34
C PHE A 150 16.27 7.75 9.47
N LEU A 151 15.36 7.05 10.15
CA LEU A 151 14.68 7.55 11.34
C LEU A 151 15.69 7.90 12.45
N VAL A 152 16.63 7.00 12.74
CA VAL A 152 17.70 7.25 13.72
C VAL A 152 18.59 8.41 13.30
N LEU A 153 18.93 8.54 12.01
CA LEU A 153 19.69 9.67 11.47
C LEU A 153 18.93 11.00 11.62
N ALA A 154 17.62 11.04 11.35
CA ALA A 154 16.82 12.25 11.52
C ALA A 154 16.73 12.67 13.01
N LEU A 155 16.47 11.74 13.92
CA LEU A 155 16.42 11.98 15.36
C LEU A 155 17.79 12.42 15.92
N THR A 156 18.86 11.71 15.58
CA THR A 156 20.22 12.06 16.02
C THR A 156 20.72 13.35 15.38
N GLY A 157 20.36 13.64 14.13
CA GLY A 157 20.66 14.88 13.43
C GLY A 157 20.01 16.09 14.11
N LEU A 158 18.72 16.00 14.44
CA LEU A 158 18.01 17.03 15.20
C LEU A 158 18.62 17.23 16.60
N TYR A 159 18.96 16.14 17.30
CA TYR A 159 19.66 16.21 18.58
C TYR A 159 21.06 16.82 18.47
N LEU A 160 21.81 16.57 17.40
CA LEU A 160 23.15 17.13 17.17
C LEU A 160 23.09 18.61 16.76
N TRP A 161 22.08 19.00 15.99
CA TRP A 161 21.82 20.38 15.57
C TRP A 161 21.54 21.32 16.75
N TRP A 162 20.88 20.82 17.81
CA TRP A 162 20.44 21.65 18.94
C TRP A 162 21.59 22.53 19.50
N PRO A 163 21.41 23.85 19.62
CA PRO A 163 22.49 24.76 19.99
C PRO A 163 22.99 24.50 21.41
N ARG A 164 24.31 24.62 21.62
CA ARG A 164 24.93 24.43 22.94
C ARG A 164 24.91 25.70 23.81
N SER A 165 24.80 26.85 23.17
CA SER A 165 24.53 28.16 23.76
C SER A 165 23.51 28.89 22.88
N TRP A 166 22.51 29.53 23.48
CA TRP A 166 21.47 30.24 22.75
C TRP A 166 21.97 31.62 22.31
N SER A 167 22.18 31.79 21.00
CA SER A 167 22.48 33.07 20.38
C SER A 167 21.64 33.22 19.12
N TRP A 168 20.75 34.21 19.09
CA TRP A 168 19.86 34.47 17.95
C TRP A 168 20.61 34.65 16.63
N ARG A 169 21.80 35.28 16.66
CA ARG A 169 22.67 35.45 15.47
C ARG A 169 23.22 34.11 14.98
N GLY A 170 23.71 33.27 15.89
CA GLY A 170 24.22 31.93 15.56
C GLY A 170 23.12 31.00 15.07
N LEU A 171 21.96 31.01 15.73
CA LEU A 171 20.79 30.21 15.35
C LEU A 171 20.30 30.60 13.95
N LYS A 172 20.14 31.90 13.68
CA LYS A 172 19.74 32.41 12.36
C LYS A 172 20.72 31.96 11.26
N ALA A 173 22.03 32.08 11.49
CA ALA A 173 23.05 31.67 10.51
C ALA A 173 23.03 30.16 10.15
N ILE A 174 22.55 29.31 11.05
CA ILE A 174 22.46 27.85 10.85
C ILE A 174 21.07 27.43 10.34
N ALA A 175 20.03 28.21 10.62
CA ALA A 175 18.66 27.98 10.17
C ALA A 175 18.31 28.63 8.82
N THR A 176 19.10 29.60 8.33
CA THR A 176 18.91 30.22 7.01
C THR A 176 19.74 29.53 5.93
N LEU A 177 19.10 29.20 4.80
CA LEU A 177 19.77 28.61 3.64
C LEU A 177 20.60 29.68 2.92
N ASN A 178 21.92 29.54 2.92
CA ASN A 178 22.81 30.48 2.25
C ASN A 178 23.37 29.89 0.96
N LEU A 179 22.80 30.34 -0.17
CA LEU A 179 23.20 29.92 -1.51
C LEU A 179 24.49 30.60 -2.02
N ARG A 180 24.99 31.65 -1.33
CA ARG A 180 26.22 32.37 -1.71
C ARG A 180 27.50 31.68 -1.22
N LEU A 181 27.40 30.82 -0.20
CA LEU A 181 28.54 30.07 0.33
C LEU A 181 29.07 29.07 -0.71
N ARG A 182 30.37 28.76 -0.65
CA ARG A 182 31.02 27.75 -1.50
C ARG A 182 31.81 26.73 -0.67
N GLY A 183 32.13 25.59 -1.30
CA GLY A 183 32.93 24.52 -0.69
C GLY A 183 32.38 24.00 0.65
N LYS A 184 33.28 23.77 1.61
CA LYS A 184 32.96 23.22 2.94
C LYS A 184 31.91 24.03 3.70
N ALA A 185 31.93 25.37 3.58
CA ALA A 185 30.98 26.25 4.26
C ALA A 185 29.55 26.10 3.70
N ARG A 186 29.42 25.95 2.38
CA ARG A 186 28.15 25.63 1.71
C ARG A 186 27.62 24.29 2.19
N ASP A 187 28.44 23.25 2.04
CA ASP A 187 28.03 21.87 2.33
C ASP A 187 27.58 21.75 3.81
N TRP A 188 28.27 22.44 4.73
CA TRP A 188 27.90 22.52 6.15
C TRP A 188 26.61 23.31 6.42
N ASN A 189 26.44 24.51 5.84
CA ASN A 189 25.21 25.29 6.02
C ASN A 189 23.99 24.54 5.46
N TRP A 190 24.10 23.96 4.26
CA TRP A 190 23.02 23.22 3.62
C TRP A 190 22.65 21.97 4.42
N HIS A 191 23.63 21.20 4.91
CA HIS A 191 23.35 20.00 5.72
C HIS A 191 22.58 20.34 7.01
N ASN A 192 22.99 21.39 7.73
CA ASN A 192 22.30 21.81 8.95
C ASN A 192 20.93 22.44 8.67
N THR A 193 20.84 23.33 7.68
CA THR A 193 19.59 24.04 7.34
C THR A 193 18.53 23.07 6.83
N LEU A 194 18.87 22.27 5.81
CA LEU A 194 17.93 21.31 5.23
C LEU A 194 17.59 20.22 6.25
N GLY A 195 18.54 19.84 7.10
CA GLY A 195 18.35 18.86 8.17
C GLY A 195 17.29 19.34 9.16
N LEU A 196 17.44 20.56 9.68
CA LEU A 196 16.48 21.18 10.57
C LEU A 196 15.06 21.23 9.98
N TRP A 197 14.91 21.82 8.78
CA TRP A 197 13.59 22.10 8.22
C TRP A 197 12.88 20.84 7.69
N SER A 198 13.62 19.84 7.21
CA SER A 198 13.02 18.57 6.73
C SER A 198 12.82 17.54 7.83
N ALA A 199 13.60 17.57 8.94
CA ALA A 199 13.55 16.54 9.98
C ALA A 199 12.14 16.23 10.53
N PRO A 200 11.26 17.20 10.86
CA PRO A 200 9.92 16.89 11.36
C PRO A 200 9.10 16.05 10.36
N VAL A 201 9.18 16.39 9.07
CA VAL A 201 8.48 15.68 7.99
C VAL A 201 9.12 14.31 7.77
N LEU A 202 10.45 14.23 7.68
CA LEU A 202 11.18 12.97 7.48
C LEU A 202 10.97 11.98 8.63
N ILE A 203 10.88 12.46 9.88
CA ILE A 203 10.54 11.64 11.05
C ILE A 203 9.13 11.07 10.90
N ILE A 204 8.14 11.88 10.50
CA ILE A 204 6.77 11.40 10.25
C ILE A 204 6.76 10.36 9.11
N LEU A 205 7.42 10.62 7.99
CA LEU A 205 7.48 9.70 6.84
C LEU A 205 8.14 8.36 7.21
N THR A 206 9.26 8.38 7.93
CA THR A 206 10.00 7.17 8.31
C THR A 206 9.34 6.38 9.45
N LEU A 207 8.71 7.05 10.43
CA LEU A 207 7.87 6.40 11.44
C LEU A 207 6.66 5.72 10.82
N THR A 208 5.93 6.43 9.95
CA THR A 208 4.73 5.91 9.30
C THR A 208 5.01 4.78 8.31
N ALA A 209 6.25 4.68 7.81
CA ALA A 209 6.74 3.53 7.05
C ALA A 209 6.92 2.25 7.87
N LEU A 210 7.17 2.32 9.20
CA LEU A 210 7.46 1.12 10.00
C LEU A 210 6.31 0.08 9.98
N PRO A 211 5.02 0.44 10.21
CA PRO A 211 3.90 -0.50 10.08
C PRO A 211 3.60 -0.94 8.63
N ILE A 212 4.20 -0.29 7.63
CA ILE A 212 4.09 -0.64 6.22
C ILE A 212 5.13 -1.71 5.86
N SER A 213 6.36 -1.52 6.31
CA SER A 213 7.49 -2.42 6.04
C SER A 213 7.49 -3.65 6.95
N TYR A 214 7.22 -3.48 8.24
CA TYR A 214 7.42 -4.53 9.25
C TYR A 214 6.12 -5.08 9.83
N ARG A 215 6.03 -6.42 9.85
CA ARG A 215 4.90 -7.14 10.48
C ARG A 215 4.85 -6.92 11.99
N TRP A 216 6.00 -6.91 12.67
CA TRP A 216 6.06 -6.66 14.11
C TRP A 216 5.54 -5.25 14.45
N ALA A 217 5.91 -4.23 13.68
CA ALA A 217 5.47 -2.85 13.90
C ALA A 217 3.97 -2.68 13.62
N ASN A 218 3.46 -3.34 12.59
CA ASN A 218 2.01 -3.43 12.35
C ASN A 218 1.29 -4.09 13.52
N ASN A 219 1.76 -5.26 13.99
CA ASN A 219 1.12 -5.99 15.08
C ASN A 219 1.16 -5.19 16.39
N LEU A 220 2.29 -4.54 16.70
CA LEU A 220 2.44 -3.65 17.85
C LEU A 220 1.41 -2.50 17.82
N LEU A 221 1.19 -1.88 16.66
CA LEU A 221 0.16 -0.84 16.47
C LEU A 221 -1.25 -1.38 16.79
N TYR A 222 -1.58 -2.60 16.37
CA TYR A 222 -2.85 -3.25 16.71
C TYR A 222 -2.94 -3.58 18.22
N THR A 223 -1.87 -4.11 18.82
CA THR A 223 -1.80 -4.40 20.27
C THR A 223 -1.97 -3.14 21.12
N LEU A 224 -1.24 -2.06 20.81
CA LEU A 224 -1.32 -0.77 21.52
C LEU A 224 -2.69 -0.08 21.38
N THR A 225 -3.53 -0.52 20.45
CA THR A 225 -4.89 -0.02 20.24
C THR A 225 -5.98 -1.01 20.67
N GLY A 226 -5.63 -2.02 21.48
CA GLY A 226 -6.57 -3.03 21.98
C GLY A 226 -7.29 -3.80 20.86
N SER A 227 -6.71 -3.85 19.66
CA SER A 227 -7.36 -4.32 18.44
C SER A 227 -6.69 -5.59 17.93
N ALA A 228 -7.47 -6.60 17.50
CA ALA A 228 -6.90 -7.78 16.87
C ALA A 228 -6.28 -7.43 15.48
N PRO A 229 -5.06 -7.90 15.16
CA PRO A 229 -4.50 -7.74 13.83
C PRO A 229 -5.27 -8.60 12.80
N PRO A 230 -5.40 -8.16 11.53
CA PRO A 230 -6.12 -8.91 10.51
C PRO A 230 -5.47 -10.28 10.21
N ALA A 231 -6.31 -11.28 9.95
CA ALA A 231 -5.89 -12.66 9.71
C ALA A 231 -4.94 -12.80 8.49
N GLN A 232 -3.98 -13.72 8.59
CA GLN A 232 -2.81 -13.77 7.69
C GLN A 232 -3.13 -14.21 6.25
N SER A 233 -4.26 -14.86 6.03
CA SER A 233 -4.75 -15.30 4.70
C SER A 233 -5.35 -14.16 3.87
N SER A 234 -5.63 -13.01 4.49
CA SER A 234 -6.22 -11.84 3.85
C SER A 234 -5.13 -10.97 3.21
N GLY A 235 -4.94 -11.12 1.90
CA GLY A 235 -4.02 -10.28 1.12
C GLY A 235 -4.40 -8.78 1.18
N PRO A 236 -3.52 -7.86 0.71
CA PRO A 236 -3.81 -6.42 0.75
C PRO A 236 -5.14 -6.09 0.05
N GLY A 237 -6.12 -5.62 0.81
CA GLY A 237 -7.48 -5.30 0.32
C GLY A 237 -8.57 -6.34 0.62
N ALA A 238 -8.22 -7.53 1.12
CA ALA A 238 -9.20 -8.51 1.58
C ALA A 238 -9.95 -7.99 2.82
N GLN A 239 -11.26 -7.84 2.68
CA GLN A 239 -12.18 -7.42 3.74
C GLN A 239 -12.41 -8.56 4.75
N PRO A 240 -12.95 -8.25 5.94
CA PRO A 240 -13.63 -9.25 6.75
C PRO A 240 -14.69 -9.97 5.91
N PRO A 241 -15.03 -11.24 6.19
CA PRO A 241 -16.19 -11.87 5.58
C PRO A 241 -17.43 -10.99 5.80
N GLY A 242 -18.23 -10.82 4.75
CA GLY A 242 -19.47 -10.06 4.82
C GLY A 242 -20.50 -10.72 5.74
N PRO A 243 -21.62 -10.04 6.04
CA PRO A 243 -22.75 -10.69 6.68
C PRO A 243 -23.22 -11.87 5.81
N ALA A 244 -23.75 -12.91 6.47
CA ALA A 244 -24.44 -13.98 5.75
C ALA A 244 -25.66 -13.39 5.04
N VAL A 245 -25.85 -13.73 3.77
CA VAL A 245 -27.09 -13.38 3.06
C VAL A 245 -28.21 -14.28 3.59
N PRO A 246 -29.42 -13.75 3.84
CA PRO A 246 -30.60 -14.58 4.10
C PRO A 246 -30.75 -15.67 3.03
N GLN A 247 -31.29 -16.84 3.37
CA GLN A 247 -31.46 -17.88 2.35
C GLN A 247 -32.44 -17.38 1.27
N PRO A 248 -32.00 -17.30 0.00
CA PRO A 248 -32.88 -16.88 -1.09
C PRO A 248 -33.94 -17.94 -1.34
N LEU A 249 -35.10 -17.53 -1.88
CA LEU A 249 -36.09 -18.48 -2.37
C LEU A 249 -35.45 -19.41 -3.43
N PRO A 250 -35.84 -20.69 -3.53
CA PRO A 250 -35.18 -21.66 -4.43
C PRO A 250 -35.15 -21.26 -5.92
N SER A 251 -36.04 -20.35 -6.35
CA SER A 251 -36.13 -19.81 -7.70
C SER A 251 -35.52 -18.41 -7.87
N ALA A 252 -35.05 -17.77 -6.81
CA ALA A 252 -34.52 -16.41 -6.87
C ALA A 252 -33.18 -16.37 -7.60
N ARG A 253 -33.09 -15.53 -8.63
CA ARG A 253 -31.86 -15.23 -9.36
C ARG A 253 -31.19 -14.00 -8.77
N PRO A 254 -29.85 -13.90 -8.76
CA PRO A 254 -29.16 -12.66 -8.42
C PRO A 254 -29.64 -11.52 -9.33
N LEU A 255 -29.72 -10.32 -8.77
CA LEU A 255 -30.04 -9.11 -9.52
C LEU A 255 -28.96 -8.79 -10.56
N PRO A 256 -29.34 -8.14 -11.68
CA PRO A 256 -28.36 -7.60 -12.61
C PRO A 256 -27.46 -6.56 -11.92
N LEU A 257 -26.22 -6.47 -12.40
CA LEU A 257 -25.20 -5.56 -11.89
C LEU A 257 -25.67 -4.09 -11.95
N GLU A 258 -26.45 -3.70 -12.95
CA GLU A 258 -27.03 -2.34 -13.02
C GLU A 258 -28.02 -2.07 -11.87
N ALA A 259 -28.84 -3.05 -11.47
CA ALA A 259 -29.78 -2.89 -10.35
C ALA A 259 -29.04 -2.78 -9.00
N LEU A 260 -27.98 -3.57 -8.82
CA LEU A 260 -27.13 -3.49 -7.63
C LEU A 260 -26.31 -2.18 -7.59
N LEU A 261 -25.90 -1.67 -8.75
CA LEU A 261 -25.31 -0.33 -8.87
C LEU A 261 -26.33 0.77 -8.55
N ALA A 262 -27.59 0.64 -8.99
CA ALA A 262 -28.66 1.58 -8.66
C ALA A 262 -28.95 1.60 -7.15
N ALA A 263 -29.01 0.45 -6.48
CA ALA A 263 -29.12 0.35 -5.03
C ALA A 263 -27.93 1.03 -4.31
N ALA A 264 -26.70 0.81 -4.78
CA ALA A 264 -25.51 1.48 -4.24
C ALA A 264 -25.52 3.01 -4.43
N ARG A 265 -26.01 3.50 -5.58
CA ARG A 265 -26.19 4.94 -5.84
C ARG A 265 -27.24 5.55 -4.91
N ALA A 266 -28.37 4.89 -4.73
CA ALA A 266 -29.45 5.35 -3.85
C ALA A 266 -29.04 5.42 -2.38
N ALA A 267 -28.22 4.47 -1.92
CA ALA A 267 -27.71 4.42 -0.56
C ALA A 267 -26.60 5.45 -0.25
N ALA A 268 -26.07 6.16 -1.25
CA ALA A 268 -24.95 7.11 -1.09
C ALA A 268 -25.06 8.31 -2.05
N PRO A 269 -25.95 9.30 -1.77
CA PRO A 269 -25.96 10.55 -2.51
C PRO A 269 -24.59 11.26 -2.41
N GLY A 270 -24.14 11.91 -3.50
CA GLY A 270 -22.83 12.58 -3.53
C GLY A 270 -21.63 11.64 -3.71
N TRP A 271 -21.84 10.40 -4.17
CA TRP A 271 -20.77 9.49 -4.55
C TRP A 271 -19.90 10.05 -5.70
N THR A 272 -18.60 9.73 -5.65
CA THR A 272 -17.59 10.11 -6.64
C THR A 272 -16.94 8.90 -7.31
N GLU A 273 -16.97 7.74 -6.64
CA GLU A 273 -16.45 6.47 -7.12
C GLU A 273 -17.22 5.34 -6.44
N ILE A 274 -17.77 4.41 -7.23
CA ILE A 274 -18.37 3.16 -6.74
C ILE A 274 -17.60 2.00 -7.35
N THR A 275 -17.14 1.06 -6.51
CA THR A 275 -16.45 -0.17 -6.94
C THR A 275 -17.19 -1.40 -6.42
N LEU A 276 -17.87 -2.10 -7.34
CA LEU A 276 -18.50 -3.40 -7.11
C LEU A 276 -17.41 -4.49 -7.08
N ARG A 277 -17.44 -5.40 -6.10
CA ARG A 277 -16.46 -6.51 -6.00
C ARG A 277 -17.14 -7.86 -6.25
N LEU A 278 -16.68 -8.56 -7.28
CA LEU A 278 -17.35 -9.73 -7.87
C LEU A 278 -16.71 -11.08 -7.47
N GLY A 279 -16.10 -11.14 -6.29
CA GLY A 279 -15.33 -12.31 -5.88
C GLY A 279 -14.89 -12.34 -4.43
N GLY A 280 -15.83 -12.24 -3.48
CA GLY A 280 -15.59 -12.68 -2.08
C GLY A 280 -15.35 -14.19 -2.01
N GLY A 281 -16.17 -14.95 -2.76
CA GLY A 281 -16.10 -16.40 -2.83
C GLY A 281 -14.82 -16.92 -3.50
N ARG A 282 -13.96 -17.53 -2.68
CA ARG A 282 -12.96 -18.52 -3.14
C ARG A 282 -13.70 -19.76 -3.65
N GLU A 283 -14.01 -19.77 -4.95
CA GLU A 283 -14.26 -21.03 -5.64
C GLU A 283 -12.99 -21.88 -5.55
N ALA A 284 -13.16 -23.15 -5.21
CA ALA A 284 -12.07 -24.10 -5.28
C ALA A 284 -11.64 -24.23 -6.75
N GLY A 285 -10.35 -24.03 -7.04
CA GLY A 285 -9.81 -24.33 -8.36
C GLY A 285 -10.04 -25.80 -8.73
N PRO A 286 -10.00 -26.14 -10.03
CA PRO A 286 -10.35 -27.47 -10.51
C PRO A 286 -9.60 -28.55 -9.72
N ARG A 287 -10.38 -29.54 -9.27
CA ARG A 287 -9.96 -30.61 -8.37
C ARG A 287 -8.87 -31.43 -9.07
N ARG A 288 -7.58 -31.21 -8.75
CA ARG A 288 -6.51 -32.13 -9.14
C ARG A 288 -6.81 -33.48 -8.51
N GLU A 289 -7.01 -34.50 -9.34
CA GLU A 289 -7.29 -35.85 -8.89
C GLU A 289 -6.08 -36.43 -8.14
N PRO A 290 -6.31 -37.13 -7.01
CA PRO A 290 -5.24 -37.81 -6.28
C PRO A 290 -4.95 -39.17 -6.93
N GLY A 291 -4.03 -39.24 -7.89
CA GLY A 291 -3.66 -40.53 -8.49
C GLY A 291 -2.51 -40.50 -9.50
N ALA A 292 -1.26 -40.62 -9.04
CA ALA A 292 -0.17 -41.32 -9.72
C ALA A 292 1.08 -41.39 -8.83
N THR A 293 1.45 -42.59 -8.41
CA THR A 293 2.71 -42.89 -7.68
C THR A 293 3.93 -42.81 -8.60
N GLY A 294 4.99 -42.13 -8.16
CA GLY A 294 6.31 -42.07 -8.84
C GLY A 294 7.43 -41.75 -7.83
N PRO A 295 8.66 -42.26 -8.01
CA PRO A 295 9.44 -42.74 -6.86
C PRO A 295 10.27 -41.69 -6.09
N ARG A 296 10.31 -41.89 -4.77
CA ARG A 296 11.27 -41.33 -3.82
C ARG A 296 12.71 -41.67 -4.27
N ARG A 297 13.54 -40.67 -4.57
CA ARG A 297 15.00 -40.83 -4.55
C ARG A 297 15.56 -40.45 -3.18
N GLN A 298 16.41 -41.32 -2.65
CA GLN A 298 17.24 -41.07 -1.48
C GLN A 298 18.38 -40.12 -1.84
N SER A 299 18.76 -39.28 -0.89
CA SER A 299 20.16 -38.88 -0.72
C SER A 299 20.42 -38.88 0.78
N SER A 300 21.30 -39.77 1.21
CA SER A 300 21.97 -39.69 2.50
C SER A 300 22.73 -38.36 2.59
N ASP A 301 22.96 -37.87 3.81
CA ASP A 301 24.26 -38.07 4.44
C ASP A 301 24.16 -37.77 5.93
N ALA A 302 24.90 -38.55 6.73
CA ALA A 302 24.80 -38.56 8.17
C ALA A 302 26.04 -37.93 8.81
N VAL A 303 25.82 -37.19 9.89
CA VAL A 303 26.85 -36.93 10.92
C VAL A 303 26.21 -37.17 12.28
N ALA A 304 26.89 -37.97 13.10
CA ALA A 304 26.55 -38.25 14.50
C ALA A 304 27.78 -37.86 15.37
N THR A 305 27.85 -37.93 16.70
CA THR A 305 27.12 -38.64 17.79
C THR A 305 27.50 -37.86 19.09
N PRO A 306 27.15 -38.18 20.35
CA PRO A 306 26.20 -39.16 20.94
C PRO A 306 25.33 -38.46 22.05
N PRO A 307 24.74 -39.10 23.10
CA PRO A 307 23.54 -38.57 23.77
C PRO A 307 23.73 -38.18 25.26
N ASN A 308 22.65 -37.72 25.90
CA ASN A 308 22.41 -38.11 27.29
C ASN A 308 20.90 -38.30 27.54
N ALA A 309 20.56 -39.29 28.34
CA ALA A 309 19.19 -39.68 28.66
C ALA A 309 18.90 -39.50 30.15
N ALA A 310 17.75 -38.93 30.47
CA ALA A 310 17.12 -39.05 31.77
C ALA A 310 15.60 -39.06 31.57
N ALA A 311 14.96 -40.14 31.99
CA ALA A 311 13.52 -40.33 31.84
C ALA A 311 12.77 -39.91 33.12
N SER A 312 11.55 -39.40 32.96
CA SER A 312 10.41 -39.77 33.83
C SER A 312 9.10 -39.35 33.16
N PRO A 313 8.01 -40.13 33.27
CA PRO A 313 6.74 -39.86 32.62
C PRO A 313 5.78 -39.09 33.53
N SER A 314 4.95 -38.23 32.95
CA SER A 314 3.75 -37.72 33.60
C SER A 314 2.59 -37.67 32.59
N THR A 315 1.77 -38.71 32.63
CA THR A 315 0.52 -38.84 31.88
C THR A 315 -0.48 -37.79 32.35
N THR A 316 -1.01 -37.00 31.42
CA THR A 316 -2.32 -36.37 31.60
C THR A 316 -3.03 -36.34 30.25
N ALA A 317 -4.12 -37.11 30.15
CA ALA A 317 -4.84 -37.28 28.91
C ALA A 317 -5.56 -35.98 28.52
N SER A 318 -5.37 -35.53 27.28
CA SER A 318 -6.28 -34.63 26.59
C SER A 318 -6.80 -35.36 25.36
N PRO A 319 -8.12 -35.55 25.20
CA PRO A 319 -8.65 -36.39 24.14
C PRO A 319 -8.43 -35.77 22.76
N SER A 320 -7.84 -36.60 21.90
CA SER A 320 -7.76 -36.54 20.44
C SER A 320 -8.57 -35.46 19.72
N ALA A 321 -7.87 -34.64 18.93
CA ALA A 321 -8.47 -34.00 17.78
C ALA A 321 -8.84 -35.05 16.73
N SER A 322 -10.08 -35.02 16.21
CA SER A 322 -10.48 -35.44 14.86
C SER A 322 -12.01 -35.59 14.76
N ALA A 323 -12.71 -34.48 14.60
CA ALA A 323 -14.02 -34.47 13.94
C ALA A 323 -13.91 -33.46 12.79
N ALA A 324 -14.00 -33.95 11.55
CA ALA A 324 -13.69 -33.17 10.36
C ALA A 324 -14.63 -31.96 10.21
N ASP A 325 -14.08 -30.75 10.26
CA ASP A 325 -14.74 -29.52 9.80
C ASP A 325 -14.87 -29.58 8.28
N SER A 326 -15.87 -30.35 7.85
CA SER A 326 -16.27 -30.49 6.46
C SER A 326 -16.72 -29.10 6.02
N PRO A 327 -16.12 -28.50 4.97
CA PRO A 327 -16.50 -27.17 4.54
C PRO A 327 -17.93 -27.20 4.04
N ARG A 328 -18.87 -26.83 4.92
CA ARG A 328 -20.29 -26.62 4.56
C ARG A 328 -20.30 -25.75 3.31
N PRO A 329 -21.11 -26.08 2.28
CA PRO A 329 -21.26 -25.22 1.12
C PRO A 329 -21.66 -23.84 1.65
N ARG A 330 -20.77 -22.85 1.46
CA ARG A 330 -21.07 -21.49 1.91
C ARG A 330 -22.23 -21.02 1.06
N GLY A 331 -23.31 -20.62 1.74
CA GLY A 331 -24.43 -19.95 1.09
C GLY A 331 -23.96 -18.67 0.40
N PRO A 332 -24.86 -18.01 -0.35
CA PRO A 332 -24.52 -16.77 -1.05
C PRO A 332 -23.84 -15.76 -0.12
N GLU A 333 -22.71 -15.21 -0.57
CA GLU A 333 -21.98 -14.16 0.14
C GLU A 333 -22.51 -12.78 -0.27
N ALA A 334 -22.57 -11.85 0.68
CA ALA A 334 -23.03 -10.49 0.41
C ALA A 334 -22.06 -9.78 -0.54
N MET A 335 -22.59 -9.01 -1.50
CA MET A 335 -21.74 -8.28 -2.46
C MET A 335 -21.16 -7.03 -1.79
N ALA A 336 -19.83 -6.99 -1.68
CA ALA A 336 -19.12 -5.83 -1.16
C ALA A 336 -19.01 -4.73 -2.23
N VAL A 337 -19.58 -3.57 -1.93
CA VAL A 337 -19.54 -2.35 -2.76
C VAL A 337 -18.79 -1.27 -2.01
N ALA A 338 -17.62 -0.90 -2.51
CA ALA A 338 -16.82 0.19 -1.96
C ALA A 338 -17.24 1.53 -2.58
N ILE A 339 -17.61 2.49 -1.75
CA ILE A 339 -18.10 3.82 -2.15
C ILE A 339 -17.21 4.90 -1.54
N ARG A 340 -16.97 5.96 -2.33
CA ARG A 340 -16.30 7.19 -1.89
C ARG A 340 -17.17 8.39 -2.22
N THR A 341 -17.35 9.30 -1.28
CA THR A 341 -18.15 10.53 -1.43
C THR A 341 -17.24 11.76 -1.41
N ALA A 342 -17.73 12.90 -1.89
CA ALA A 342 -16.92 14.14 -1.96
C ALA A 342 -16.61 14.75 -0.58
N ASP A 343 -17.49 14.53 0.38
CA ASP A 343 -17.48 15.08 1.75
C ASP A 343 -16.75 14.18 2.77
N GLN A 344 -16.27 13.01 2.36
CA GLN A 344 -15.74 12.00 3.27
C GLN A 344 -14.52 12.48 4.09
N SER A 345 -14.57 12.24 5.41
CA SER A 345 -13.48 12.53 6.33
C SER A 345 -12.99 11.26 7.04
N PRO A 346 -11.68 10.92 7.01
CA PRO A 346 -10.61 11.59 6.24
C PRO A 346 -10.79 11.44 4.73
N ARG A 347 -10.09 12.27 3.92
CA ARG A 347 -10.19 12.27 2.44
C ARG A 347 -9.95 10.90 1.78
N PHE A 348 -9.18 10.03 2.42
CA PHE A 348 -8.87 8.68 1.96
C PHE A 348 -9.81 7.59 2.50
N ALA A 349 -10.86 7.96 3.24
CA ALA A 349 -11.87 7.03 3.72
C ALA A 349 -12.53 6.28 2.55
N THR A 350 -13.19 5.18 2.88
CA THR A 350 -14.01 4.42 1.94
C THR A 350 -15.07 3.73 2.77
N THR A 351 -16.33 3.93 2.43
CA THR A 351 -17.46 3.22 3.03
C THR A 351 -17.67 1.93 2.23
N THR A 352 -17.85 0.80 2.88
CA THR A 352 -18.24 -0.44 2.20
C THR A 352 -19.68 -0.78 2.56
N LEU A 353 -20.55 -0.82 1.56
CA LEU A 353 -21.86 -1.44 1.68
C LEU A 353 -21.72 -2.94 1.39
N HIS A 354 -22.34 -3.78 2.19
CA HIS A 354 -22.55 -5.19 1.87
C HIS A 354 -24.01 -5.33 1.44
N LEU A 355 -24.23 -5.55 0.15
CA LEU A 355 -25.56 -5.69 -0.43
C LEU A 355 -25.97 -7.16 -0.50
N ASP A 356 -27.24 -7.44 -0.29
CA ASP A 356 -27.87 -8.69 -0.69
C ASP A 356 -27.87 -8.76 -2.23
N PRO A 357 -27.24 -9.79 -2.86
CA PRO A 357 -27.19 -9.91 -4.31
C PRO A 357 -28.55 -10.27 -4.96
N PHE A 358 -29.58 -10.67 -4.20
CA PHE A 358 -30.91 -11.03 -4.71
C PHE A 358 -31.96 -9.94 -4.51
N THR A 359 -31.81 -9.09 -3.49
CA THR A 359 -32.79 -8.02 -3.17
C THR A 359 -32.23 -6.61 -3.31
N GLY A 360 -30.90 -6.45 -3.37
CA GLY A 360 -30.24 -5.14 -3.36
C GLY A 360 -30.25 -4.44 -2.00
N ALA A 361 -30.85 -5.06 -0.98
CA ALA A 361 -30.93 -4.49 0.36
C ALA A 361 -29.53 -4.33 1.00
N VAL A 362 -29.32 -3.24 1.73
CA VAL A 362 -28.08 -2.99 2.47
C VAL A 362 -28.08 -3.84 3.75
N LEU A 363 -27.31 -4.93 3.76
CA LEU A 363 -27.18 -5.82 4.92
C LEU A 363 -26.24 -5.25 6.00
N ARG A 364 -25.22 -4.48 5.59
CA ARG A 364 -24.25 -3.87 6.50
C ARG A 364 -23.50 -2.70 5.85
N THR A 365 -23.22 -1.67 6.63
CA THR A 365 -22.40 -0.52 6.24
C THR A 365 -21.14 -0.41 7.10
N ASP A 366 -19.96 -0.70 6.51
CA ASP A 366 -18.66 -0.49 7.15
C ASP A 366 -18.12 0.91 6.80
N THR A 367 -18.26 1.88 7.71
CA THR A 367 -17.65 3.22 7.58
C THR A 367 -16.22 3.25 8.11
N PHE A 368 -15.44 4.29 7.78
CA PHE A 368 -14.11 4.49 8.38
C PHE A 368 -14.16 4.74 9.90
N ALA A 369 -15.20 5.44 10.38
CA ALA A 369 -15.37 5.74 11.80
C ALA A 369 -15.62 4.49 12.64
N GLY A 370 -16.41 3.53 12.12
CA GLY A 370 -16.69 2.23 12.75
C GLY A 370 -15.55 1.20 12.69
N GLN A 371 -14.41 1.54 12.08
CA GLN A 371 -13.23 0.67 12.10
C GLN A 371 -12.51 0.75 13.45
N SER A 372 -11.91 -0.36 13.88
CA SER A 372 -11.07 -0.40 15.08
C SER A 372 -9.94 0.63 15.02
N ALA A 373 -9.53 1.15 16.18
CA ALA A 373 -8.49 2.17 16.29
C ALA A 373 -7.19 1.75 15.59
N GLY A 374 -6.79 0.47 15.70
CA GLY A 374 -5.64 -0.08 14.98
C GLY A 374 -5.79 -0.02 13.45
N ARG A 375 -6.97 -0.33 12.91
CA ARG A 375 -7.20 -0.25 11.45
C ARG A 375 -7.22 1.22 10.96
N ARG A 376 -7.78 2.13 11.75
CA ARG A 376 -7.78 3.58 11.48
C ARG A 376 -6.35 4.13 11.47
N LEU A 377 -5.56 3.87 12.51
CA LEU A 377 -4.15 4.28 12.58
C LEU A 377 -3.30 3.64 11.47
N ARG A 378 -3.53 2.37 11.15
CA ARG A 378 -2.81 1.68 10.07
C ARG A 378 -3.10 2.27 8.68
N SER A 379 -4.31 2.81 8.49
CA SER A 379 -4.69 3.56 7.29
C SER A 379 -4.02 4.94 7.27
N TRP A 380 -4.08 5.69 8.38
CA TRP A 380 -3.37 6.97 8.53
C TRP A 380 -1.87 6.84 8.25
N SER A 381 -1.20 5.80 8.76
CA SER A 381 0.21 5.51 8.47
C SER A 381 0.48 5.41 6.96
N ARG A 382 -0.39 4.74 6.20
CA ARG A 382 -0.25 4.65 4.73
C ARG A 382 -0.35 6.03 4.07
N TYR A 383 -1.41 6.78 4.37
CA TYR A 383 -1.71 8.02 3.65
C TYR A 383 -0.88 9.23 4.13
N LEU A 384 -0.34 9.20 5.36
CA LEU A 384 0.67 10.17 5.80
C LEU A 384 2.02 9.90 5.14
N HIS A 385 2.43 8.63 5.02
CA HIS A 385 3.67 8.25 4.34
C HIS A 385 3.69 8.66 2.85
N THR A 386 2.54 8.63 2.17
CA THR A 386 2.42 9.12 0.77
C THR A 386 2.08 10.61 0.67
N GLY A 387 1.90 11.33 1.78
CA GLY A 387 1.42 12.73 1.82
C GLY A 387 -0.05 12.93 1.45
N GLU A 388 -0.70 11.93 0.83
CA GLU A 388 -2.10 11.96 0.36
C GLU A 388 -3.13 12.27 1.46
N ALA A 389 -2.81 12.02 2.73
CA ALA A 389 -3.68 12.31 3.87
C ALA A 389 -4.11 13.78 3.94
N LEU A 390 -3.26 14.71 3.51
CA LEU A 390 -3.55 16.14 3.44
C LEU A 390 -3.84 16.62 2.00
N GLY A 391 -3.96 15.69 1.03
CA GLY A 391 -4.08 15.97 -0.40
C GLY A 391 -2.78 16.54 -1.00
N TRP A 392 -2.92 17.30 -2.10
CA TRP A 392 -1.78 17.81 -2.86
C TRP A 392 -0.76 18.64 -2.03
N PRO A 393 -1.14 19.46 -1.01
CA PRO A 393 -0.16 20.17 -0.20
C PRO A 393 0.68 19.21 0.66
N GLY A 394 0.09 18.14 1.17
CA GLY A 394 0.81 17.10 1.92
C GLY A 394 1.79 16.33 1.05
N GLN A 395 1.37 15.97 -0.18
CA GLN A 395 2.24 15.35 -1.18
C GLN A 395 3.42 16.28 -1.53
N LEU A 396 3.17 17.58 -1.70
CA LEU A 396 4.22 18.58 -1.97
C LEU A 396 5.20 18.74 -0.80
N VAL A 397 4.72 18.83 0.45
CA VAL A 397 5.58 18.91 1.64
C VAL A 397 6.43 17.64 1.79
N ALA A 398 5.84 16.45 1.60
CA ALA A 398 6.56 15.18 1.64
C ALA A 398 7.62 15.08 0.54
N ALA A 399 7.30 15.54 -0.67
CA ALA A 399 8.23 15.58 -1.80
C ALA A 399 9.38 16.58 -1.57
N ILE A 400 9.11 17.79 -1.07
CA ILE A 400 10.14 18.78 -0.74
C ILE A 400 11.08 18.26 0.35
N ALA A 401 10.55 17.65 1.42
CA ALA A 401 11.37 17.06 2.48
C ALA A 401 12.23 15.88 1.97
N SER A 402 11.66 15.03 1.09
CA SER A 402 12.40 13.93 0.47
C SER A 402 13.47 14.43 -0.50
N ALA A 403 13.19 15.47 -1.28
CA ALA A 403 14.19 16.12 -2.14
C ALA A 403 15.31 16.76 -1.30
N ALA A 404 14.98 17.43 -0.19
CA ALA A 404 15.96 17.97 0.76
C ALA A 404 16.87 16.84 1.32
N ALA A 405 16.33 15.65 1.60
CA ALA A 405 17.11 14.51 2.05
C ALA A 405 18.13 14.00 1.01
N LEU A 406 17.88 14.16 -0.30
CA LEU A 406 18.91 13.88 -1.34
C LEU A 406 20.13 14.79 -1.15
N PHE A 407 19.89 16.09 -0.90
CA PHE A 407 20.95 17.04 -0.58
C PHE A 407 21.61 16.74 0.77
N LEU A 408 20.89 16.17 1.75
CA LEU A 408 21.50 15.72 3.03
C LEU A 408 22.49 14.57 2.83
N VAL A 409 22.13 13.57 2.01
CA VAL A 409 23.06 12.47 1.66
C VAL A 409 24.27 13.03 0.92
N TRP A 410 24.06 13.87 -0.10
CA TRP A 410 25.14 14.50 -0.86
C TRP A 410 26.09 15.33 0.03
N THR A 411 25.54 16.21 0.87
CA THR A 411 26.34 17.07 1.75
C THR A 411 27.02 16.29 2.86
N GLY A 412 26.37 15.26 3.42
CA GLY A 412 26.97 14.36 4.41
C GLY A 412 28.16 13.58 3.83
N PHE A 413 28.03 13.08 2.61
CA PHE A 413 29.15 12.45 1.88
C PHE A 413 30.26 13.47 1.57
N ALA A 414 29.93 14.64 1.03
CA ALA A 414 30.92 15.67 0.69
C ALA A 414 31.71 16.18 1.92
N LEU A 415 31.04 16.36 3.06
CA LEU A 415 31.68 16.72 4.33
C LEU A 415 32.58 15.60 4.87
N SER A 416 32.13 14.35 4.76
CA SER A 416 32.91 13.17 5.16
C SER A 416 34.15 12.98 4.27
N TRP A 417 34.00 13.11 2.96
CA TRP A 417 35.11 13.05 2.01
C TRP A 417 36.20 14.09 2.32
N ARG A 418 35.78 15.34 2.56
CA ARG A 418 36.70 16.40 3.00
C ARG A 418 37.35 16.09 4.36
N ARG A 419 36.66 15.40 5.27
CA ARG A 419 37.18 15.05 6.60
C ARG A 419 38.29 13.99 6.55
N PHE A 420 38.21 13.04 5.62
CA PHE A 420 39.17 11.92 5.55
C PHE A 420 40.25 12.09 4.47
N PHE A 421 39.93 12.71 3.32
CA PHE A 421 40.79 12.70 2.13
C PHE A 421 41.31 14.07 1.69
N ARG A 422 40.82 15.18 2.27
CA ARG A 422 41.35 16.53 1.99
C ARG A 422 41.91 17.12 3.28
N ARG A 423 43.17 16.80 3.55
CA ARG A 423 44.00 17.61 4.46
C ARG A 423 44.25 18.97 3.83
#